data_AF-A0A0F8W0Q8-F1
#
_entry.id   AF-A0A0F8W0Q8-F1
#
_cell.length_a   1.000
_cell.length_b   1.000
_cell.length_c   1.000
_cell.angle_alpha   90.00
_cell.angle_beta   90.00
_cell.angle_gamma   90.00
#
_symmetry.space_group_name_H-M   'P 1'
#
loop_
_entity.id
_entity.type
_entity.pdbx_description
1 polymer ?
#
loop_
_entity_poly.entity_id
_entity_poly.type
_entity_poly.pdbx_seq_one_letter_code
_entity_poly.pdbx_strand_id
1 'polypeptide(L)' 'MNLQQPNANEVTQTVNRSRSVAPVSGICTRCIDGCRGNCEIFKSSFRGREVLYP' A
#
# COMPACT_ATOMS: atom_id res chain seq x y z
N MET A 1 -14.56 15.93 -2.78
CA MET A 1 -14.31 14.63 -2.09
C MET A 1 -14.28 13.57 -3.19
N ASN A 2 -13.12 12.95 -3.42
CA ASN A 2 -12.98 11.96 -4.49
C ASN A 2 -13.68 10.67 -4.04
N LEU A 3 -14.74 10.24 -4.75
CA LEU A 3 -15.43 8.97 -4.44
C LEU A 3 -14.57 7.76 -4.82
N GLN A 4 -13.52 7.98 -5.61
CA GLN A 4 -12.57 6.94 -5.96
C GLN A 4 -11.64 6.69 -4.78
N GLN A 5 -11.34 5.43 -4.56
CA GLN A 5 -10.32 5.00 -3.62
C GLN A 5 -9.02 4.80 -4.44
N PRO A 6 -8.16 5.83 -4.57
CA PRO A 6 -6.92 5.70 -5.32
C PRO A 6 -6.09 4.56 -4.74
N ASN A 7 -5.34 3.84 -5.59
CA ASN A 7 -4.55 2.66 -5.22
C ASN A 7 -5.35 1.45 -4.72
N ALA A 8 -6.69 1.43 -4.85
CA ALA A 8 -7.53 0.25 -4.62
C ALA A 8 -7.95 -0.42 -5.94
N ASN A 9 -7.03 -0.53 -6.90
CA ASN A 9 -7.27 -1.17 -8.19
C ASN A 9 -6.62 -2.57 -8.23
N GLU A 10 -7.33 -3.56 -8.76
CA GLU A 10 -6.85 -4.93 -8.99
C GLU A 10 -5.56 -5.01 -9.83
N VAL A 11 -5.33 -4.02 -10.70
CA VAL A 11 -4.12 -3.93 -11.54
C VAL A 11 -2.82 -3.98 -10.72
N THR A 12 -2.85 -3.44 -9.50
CA THR A 12 -1.66 -3.38 -8.64
C THR A 12 -1.31 -4.70 -7.96
N GLN A 13 -2.27 -5.64 -7.94
CA GLN A 13 -2.15 -6.92 -7.23
C GLN A 13 -1.65 -6.76 -5.79
N THR A 14 -2.04 -5.68 -5.11
CA THR A 14 -1.74 -5.43 -3.70
C THR A 14 -3.00 -5.55 -2.84
N VAL A 15 -2.79 -5.87 -1.57
CA VAL A 15 -3.86 -6.01 -0.59
C VAL A 15 -3.53 -5.23 0.67
N ASN A 16 -4.51 -4.47 1.14
CA ASN A 16 -4.42 -3.77 2.41
C ASN A 16 -4.72 -4.71 3.57
N ARG A 17 -3.99 -4.54 4.68
CA ARG A 17 -4.29 -5.23 5.95
C ARG A 17 -5.65 -4.82 6.51
N SER A 18 -5.97 -3.54 6.43
CA SER A 18 -7.22 -2.95 6.92
C SER A 18 -8.23 -2.85 5.79
N ARG A 19 -9.50 -3.15 6.09
CA ARG A 19 -10.62 -2.78 5.20
C ARG A 19 -11.00 -1.30 5.33
N SER A 20 -10.74 -0.71 6.51
CA SER A 20 -10.84 0.74 6.71
C SER A 20 -9.53 1.38 6.27
N VAL A 21 -9.55 1.99 5.09
CA VAL A 21 -8.42 2.64 4.44
C VAL A 21 -8.60 4.14 4.40
N ALA A 22 -7.49 4.87 4.30
CA ALA A 22 -7.53 6.32 4.17
C ALA A 22 -8.20 6.69 2.83
N PRO A 23 -9.17 7.61 2.80
CA PRO A 23 -9.91 7.95 1.59
C PRO A 23 -9.04 8.61 0.51
N VAL A 24 -7.96 9.29 0.90
CA VAL A 24 -7.08 10.02 -0.02
C VAL A 24 -6.04 9.12 -0.68
N SER A 25 -5.56 8.07 -0.01
CA SER A 25 -4.49 7.21 -0.52
C SER A 25 -4.93 5.79 -0.82
N GLY A 26 -6.08 5.34 -0.29
CA GLY A 26 -6.54 3.95 -0.35
C GLY A 26 -5.66 2.97 0.40
N ILE A 27 -4.82 3.44 1.34
CA ILE A 27 -3.87 2.61 2.10
C ILE A 27 -4.28 2.56 3.57
N CYS A 28 -3.76 1.56 4.31
CA CYS A 28 -3.88 1.50 5.76
C CYS A 28 -3.34 2.78 6.42
N THR A 29 -4.07 3.32 7.40
CA THR A 29 -3.66 4.53 8.15
C THR A 29 -2.46 4.31 9.08
N ARG A 30 -2.17 3.05 9.43
CA ARG A 30 -1.08 2.67 10.34
C ARG A 30 -0.38 1.41 9.85
N CYS A 31 0.95 1.49 9.78
CA CYS A 31 1.83 0.33 9.62
C CYS A 31 2.15 -0.28 10.98
N ILE A 32 2.26 -1.60 11.05
CA ILE A 32 2.62 -2.36 12.25
C ILE A 32 3.54 -3.51 11.85
N ASP A 33 4.39 -3.95 12.76
CA ASP A 33 5.39 -4.99 12.48
C ASP A 33 4.76 -6.36 12.15
N GLY A 34 3.57 -6.65 12.67
CA GLY A 34 2.81 -7.88 12.37
C GLY A 34 2.02 -7.87 11.06
N CYS A 35 2.28 -6.92 10.15
CA CYS A 35 1.59 -6.87 8.87
C CYS A 35 2.07 -8.00 7.94
N ARG A 36 1.14 -8.79 7.39
CA ARG A 36 1.47 -9.82 6.37
C ARG A 36 2.07 -9.25 5.08
N GLY A 37 2.03 -7.93 4.91
CA GLY A 37 2.62 -7.23 3.77
C GLY A 37 1.74 -7.28 2.52
N ASN A 38 2.37 -7.20 1.35
CA ASN A 38 1.74 -7.10 0.03
C ASN A 38 0.86 -5.86 -0.21
N CYS A 39 1.01 -4.80 0.59
CA CYS A 39 0.46 -3.48 0.26
C CYS A 39 1.44 -2.67 -0.61
N GLU A 40 0.96 -1.58 -1.23
CA GLU A 40 1.80 -0.69 -2.04
C GLU A 40 3.06 -0.21 -1.29
N ILE A 41 2.90 0.29 -0.06
CA ILE A 41 4.01 0.76 0.77
C ILE A 41 5.05 -0.34 0.99
N PHE A 42 4.61 -1.58 1.21
CA PHE A 42 5.52 -2.72 1.39
C PHE A 42 6.30 -3.01 0.12
N LYS A 43 5.63 -3.10 -1.04
CA LYS A 43 6.29 -3.31 -2.34
C LYS A 43 7.25 -2.17 -2.67
N SER A 44 6.88 -0.92 -2.43
CA SER A 44 7.75 0.25 -2.62
C SER A 44 8.97 0.22 -1.70
N SER A 45 8.81 -0.19 -0.44
CA SER A 45 9.93 -0.28 0.51
C SER A 45 10.92 -1.39 0.16
N PHE A 46 10.42 -2.49 -0.42
CA PHE A 46 11.26 -3.57 -0.92
C PHE A 46 12.04 -3.12 -2.17
N ARG A 47 11.32 -2.64 -3.20
CA ARG A 47 11.91 -2.23 -4.48
C ARG A 47 12.76 -0.96 -4.40
N GLY A 48 12.51 -0.08 -3.43
CA GLY A 48 13.31 1.13 -3.23
C GLY A 48 14.79 0.84 -2.94
N ARG A 49 15.10 -0.33 -2.36
CA ARG A 49 16.49 -0.76 -2.14
C ARG A 49 17.19 -1.17 -3.43
N GLU A 50 16.46 -1.73 -4.39
CA GLU A 50 16.97 -2.07 -5.72
C GLU A 50 17.40 -0.81 -6.49
N VAL A 51 16.78 0.34 -6.21
CA VAL A 51 17.10 1.62 -6.85
C VAL A 51 18.27 2.33 -6.16
N LEU A 52 18.37 2.25 -4.83
CA LEU A 52 19.44 2.90 -4.06
C LEU A 52 20.78 2.16 -4.15
N TYR A 53 20.77 0.84 -4.32
CA TYR A 53 21.95 0.01 -4.47
C TYR A 53 21.75 -0.98 -5.63
N PRO A 54 21.93 -0.53 -6.88
CA PRO A 54 21.84 -1.42 -8.04
C PRO A 54 22.93 -2.50 -8.05
#